data_AF-A0A2M7G4K0-F1
#
_entry.id   AF-A0A2M7G4K0-F1
#
_cell.length_a   1.000
_cell.length_b   1.000
_cell.length_c   1.000
_cell.angle_alpha   90.00
_cell.angle_beta   90.00
_cell.angle_gamma   90.00
#
_symmetry.space_group_name_H-M   'P 1'
#
loop_
_entity.id
_entity.type
_entity.pdbx_description
1 polymer ?
#
loop_
_entity_poly.entity_id
_entity_poly.type
_entity_poly.pdbx_seq_one_letter_code
_entity_poly.pdbx_strand_id
1 'polypeptide(L)'
;MSFLFKLVWLLSLCCSLNLAFPLSVFAQAEAPALQNYQRKYVSIYQSQNNPLDSFLSRYFQRELPRFDYPLQAFDMELSLPEFLSLARQYQQDHAGELAAGQELTDLRVGEKVVSWSETQRLMGAAYVMAPDWHFGPITIAGPEKPKNSETWYLSFESQLNLSLPVYHLREQGPELIEDYKQDWKIVRLLPIQNPEGLRQRMLRELGHAPELTDAQAFLKQLRQLQPFQQLFARVEQDNPAPALTPVAVQILERELQPIHQLNQVSEQVLNLSLGSLSLLNPDALGQVNQLVAGVTSLYRLQELTAKLKRNPDFAIKGQVMGQDPKTQRVTLSLPEGETTGSLGVHLDQGYKILEYQGPEKGQKEIGFLKLRALAEKEVFAEPILMSRPFEAGDQYQEYAKTDWQVNLKGGIGSLTLDPRLGPQDFQPEGSLEILYSLARILGWSETYFQLNGSLGQLAQGTNSLLALSAELGLSKRFYFQQWVLALGLRVGQMNASLSQGQTQGSLSQSLLGGTAFAGLYYQATPDLILGLDAGWRYYPADSTQWKGPQQAVNLGYGLESNGPVAALFLNYQL
;
A
#
# COMPACT_ATOMS: atom_id res chain seq x y z
N MET A 1 -19.59 -9.25 -38.77
CA MET A 1 -18.34 -9.08 -39.54
C MET A 1 -18.16 -7.70 -40.21
N SER A 2 -19.20 -6.93 -40.57
CA SER A 2 -19.01 -5.66 -41.32
C SER A 2 -18.58 -4.44 -40.47
N PHE A 3 -18.65 -4.53 -39.13
CA PHE A 3 -18.26 -3.43 -38.23
C PHE A 3 -16.74 -3.38 -37.95
N LEU A 4 -16.08 -4.54 -37.84
CA LEU A 4 -14.63 -4.63 -37.64
C LEU A 4 -13.84 -4.08 -38.83
N PHE A 5 -14.34 -4.25 -40.06
CA PHE A 5 -13.66 -3.76 -41.27
C PHE A 5 -13.71 -2.23 -41.42
N LYS A 6 -14.75 -1.57 -40.89
CA LYS A 6 -14.87 -0.11 -40.91
C LYS A 6 -13.98 0.57 -39.86
N LEU A 7 -13.71 -0.10 -38.74
CA LEU A 7 -12.79 0.40 -37.71
C LEU A 7 -11.33 0.39 -38.18
N VAL A 8 -10.93 -0.65 -38.94
CA VAL A 8 -9.57 -0.77 -39.52
C VAL A 8 -9.31 0.30 -40.59
N TRP A 9 -10.33 0.70 -41.35
CA TRP A 9 -10.21 1.76 -42.35
C TRP A 9 -10.07 3.17 -41.76
N LEU A 10 -10.69 3.45 -40.61
CA LEU A 10 -10.59 4.77 -39.95
C LEU A 10 -9.21 5.00 -39.31
N LEU A 11 -8.57 3.93 -38.82
CA LEU A 11 -7.22 3.99 -38.25
C LEU A 11 -6.13 4.21 -39.31
N SER A 12 -6.35 3.78 -40.55
CA SER A 12 -5.37 3.95 -41.63
C SER A 12 -5.35 5.36 -42.24
N LEU A 13 -6.39 6.17 -42.04
CA LEU A 13 -6.50 7.52 -42.63
C LEU A 13 -5.80 8.61 -41.78
N CYS A 14 -5.47 8.32 -40.52
CA CYS A 14 -4.78 9.27 -39.63
C CYS A 14 -3.24 9.28 -39.79
N CYS A 15 -2.66 8.37 -40.58
CA CYS A 15 -1.20 8.20 -40.70
C CYS A 15 -0.52 8.95 -41.86
N SER A 16 -1.22 9.81 -42.62
CA SER A 16 -0.68 10.39 -43.87
C SER A 16 -0.57 11.92 -43.95
N LEU A 17 -0.63 12.66 -42.84
CA LEU A 17 -0.35 14.11 -42.82
C LEU A 17 1.12 14.39 -42.44
N ASN A 18 2.02 14.29 -43.43
CA ASN A 18 3.37 14.83 -43.35
C ASN A 18 3.33 16.35 -43.56
N LEU A 19 3.35 17.11 -42.46
CA LEU A 19 3.62 18.55 -42.49
C LEU A 19 5.14 18.77 -42.49
N ALA A 20 5.65 19.31 -43.60
CA ALA A 20 7.03 19.75 -43.72
C ALA A 20 7.24 21.03 -42.89
N PHE A 21 8.07 20.94 -41.85
CA PHE A 21 8.51 22.09 -41.06
C PHE A 21 9.82 22.67 -41.61
N PRO A 22 9.98 24.00 -41.68
CA PRO A 22 11.24 24.63 -42.04
C PRO A 22 12.26 24.46 -40.91
N LEU A 23 13.43 23.93 -41.27
CA LEU A 23 14.63 23.86 -40.42
C LEU A 23 15.08 25.28 -40.07
N SER A 24 14.71 25.72 -38.87
CA SER A 24 15.23 26.94 -38.28
C SER A 24 16.57 26.60 -37.62
N VAL A 25 17.60 27.34 -38.01
CA VAL A 25 18.96 27.27 -37.44
C VAL A 25 18.88 27.84 -36.02
N PHE A 26 18.92 26.96 -35.02
CA PHE A 26 18.98 27.36 -33.61
C PHE A 26 20.43 27.66 -33.23
N ALA A 27 20.66 28.89 -32.76
CA ALA A 27 21.87 29.24 -32.02
C ALA A 27 21.92 28.39 -30.75
N GLN A 28 23.04 27.70 -30.52
CA GLN A 28 23.28 26.94 -29.29
C GLN A 28 23.39 27.92 -28.12
N ALA A 29 22.28 28.12 -27.42
CA ALA A 29 22.30 28.70 -26.08
C ALA A 29 23.08 27.73 -25.18
N GLU A 30 24.08 28.23 -24.46
CA GLU A 30 24.74 27.46 -23.40
C GLU A 30 23.68 26.92 -22.45
N ALA A 31 23.59 25.59 -22.35
CA ALA A 31 22.68 24.94 -21.44
C ALA A 31 23.01 25.44 -20.02
N PRO A 32 22.01 25.85 -19.22
CA PRO A 32 22.24 26.30 -17.86
C PRO A 32 23.01 25.22 -17.10
N ALA A 33 24.01 25.63 -16.32
CA ALA A 33 24.76 24.74 -15.45
C ALA A 33 23.75 23.94 -14.62
N LEU A 34 23.81 22.61 -14.77
CA LEU A 34 23.02 21.68 -13.98
C LEU A 34 23.14 22.05 -12.51
N GLN A 35 22.01 22.15 -11.81
CA GLN A 35 22.07 21.97 -10.36
C GLN A 35 22.62 20.56 -10.14
N ASN A 36 23.91 20.48 -9.80
CA ASN A 36 24.56 19.22 -9.51
C ASN A 36 23.75 18.55 -8.39
N TYR A 37 23.21 17.38 -8.68
CA TYR A 37 22.57 16.57 -7.65
C TYR A 37 23.62 16.25 -6.60
N GLN A 38 23.39 16.73 -5.38
CA GLN A 38 24.18 16.35 -4.22
C GLN A 38 23.32 15.44 -3.37
N ARG A 39 23.88 14.28 -3.04
CA ARG A 39 23.24 13.33 -2.13
C ARG A 39 22.99 14.04 -0.80
N LYS A 40 21.73 14.08 -0.38
CA LYS A 40 21.32 14.71 0.88
C LYS A 40 21.28 13.67 1.99
N TYR A 41 21.51 14.10 3.22
CA TYR A 41 21.38 13.26 4.42
C TYR A 41 19.97 13.40 5.01
N VAL A 42 19.35 12.27 5.33
CA VAL A 42 18.05 12.21 6.03
C VAL A 42 18.25 11.43 7.33
N SER A 43 18.34 12.13 8.45
CA SER A 43 18.56 11.48 9.74
C SER A 43 17.24 11.09 10.39
N ILE A 44 17.26 9.99 11.16
CA ILE A 44 16.14 9.62 12.03
C ILE A 44 16.56 9.92 13.47
N TYR A 45 15.91 10.90 14.08
CA TYR A 45 16.12 11.30 15.47
C TYR A 45 15.26 10.46 16.39
N GLN A 46 15.89 9.63 17.22
CA GLN A 46 15.19 8.77 18.17
C GLN A 46 15.28 9.38 19.57
N SER A 47 14.19 9.98 20.04
CA SER A 47 14.08 10.45 21.42
C SER A 47 14.06 9.27 22.39
N GLN A 48 13.40 8.18 22.02
CA GLN A 48 13.33 6.94 22.79
C GLN A 48 13.88 5.80 21.95
N ASN A 49 14.60 4.85 22.56
CA ASN A 49 15.08 3.67 21.84
C ASN A 49 13.93 2.68 21.56
N ASN A 50 13.08 3.00 20.56
CA ASN A 50 11.94 2.17 20.18
C ASN A 50 12.35 1.17 19.08
N PRO A 51 12.12 -0.15 19.27
CA PRO A 51 12.45 -1.15 18.25
C PRO A 51 11.73 -0.93 16.90
N LEU A 52 10.60 -0.23 16.88
CA LEU A 52 9.84 0.09 15.67
C LEU A 52 10.55 1.11 14.76
N ASP A 53 11.49 1.89 15.28
CA ASP A 53 12.27 2.83 14.46
C ASP A 53 13.16 2.12 13.45
N SER A 54 13.66 0.93 13.80
CA SER A 54 14.41 0.07 12.89
C SER A 54 13.56 -0.38 11.69
N PHE A 55 12.24 -0.49 11.88
CA PHE A 55 11.31 -0.79 10.80
C PHE A 55 11.14 0.41 9.88
N LEU A 56 10.93 1.63 10.43
CA LEU A 56 10.84 2.85 9.64
C LEU A 56 12.12 3.11 8.85
N SER A 57 13.29 2.98 9.49
CA SER A 57 14.58 3.13 8.85
C SER A 57 14.75 2.17 7.67
N ARG A 58 14.52 0.86 7.88
CA ARG A 58 14.58 -0.13 6.80
C ARG A 58 13.56 0.12 5.69
N TYR A 59 12.37 0.59 6.05
CA TYR A 59 11.36 0.98 5.07
C TYR A 59 11.90 2.13 4.20
N PHE A 60 12.32 3.25 4.78
CA PHE A 60 12.82 4.40 4.01
C PHE A 60 14.12 4.10 3.25
N GLN A 61 15.04 3.32 3.82
CA GLN A 61 16.23 2.83 3.09
C GLN A 61 15.85 2.05 1.83
N ARG A 62 14.77 1.27 1.87
CA ARG A 62 14.28 0.52 0.70
C ARG A 62 13.51 1.39 -0.29
N GLU A 63 12.71 2.34 0.21
CA GLU A 63 11.84 3.19 -0.63
C GLU A 63 12.57 4.40 -1.23
N LEU A 64 13.60 4.89 -0.54
CA LEU A 64 14.36 6.09 -0.84
C LEU A 64 15.87 5.87 -0.56
N PRO A 65 16.52 4.83 -1.14
CA PRO A 65 17.92 4.48 -0.86
C PRO A 65 18.93 5.59 -1.18
N ARG A 66 18.50 6.61 -1.94
CA ARG A 66 19.29 7.79 -2.29
C ARG A 66 19.67 8.66 -1.10
N PHE A 67 19.05 8.48 0.06
CA PHE A 67 19.46 9.16 1.28
C PHE A 67 20.21 8.20 2.19
N ASP A 68 21.14 8.74 2.96
CA ASP A 68 21.72 8.01 4.08
C ASP A 68 20.85 8.24 5.31
N TYR A 69 20.53 7.13 6.00
CA TYR A 69 19.66 7.08 7.17
C TYR A 69 20.46 6.65 8.41
N PRO A 70 21.35 7.49 8.96
CA PRO A 70 21.96 7.20 10.24
C PRO A 70 20.84 7.15 11.29
N LEU A 71 20.72 6.00 11.95
CA LEU A 71 19.92 5.87 13.16
C LEU A 71 20.73 6.47 14.30
N GLN A 72 20.21 7.55 14.90
CA GLN A 72 20.85 8.19 16.03
C GLN A 72 19.97 8.02 17.25
N ALA A 73 20.30 6.99 18.02
CA ALA A 73 19.65 6.67 19.29
C ALA A 73 20.25 7.53 20.40
N PHE A 74 19.67 8.70 20.60
CA PHE A 74 20.14 9.58 21.68
C PHE A 74 19.55 9.17 23.03
N ASP A 75 18.37 8.54 23.05
CA ASP A 75 17.67 8.10 24.26
C ASP A 75 17.56 9.26 25.28
N MET A 76 17.02 10.38 24.80
CA MET A 76 16.84 11.62 25.53
C MET A 76 15.37 12.03 25.48
N GLU A 77 14.84 12.55 26.58
CA GLU A 77 13.48 13.08 26.68
C GLU A 77 13.30 14.46 25.99
N LEU A 78 14.29 14.92 25.21
CA LEU A 78 14.22 16.18 24.48
C LEU A 78 13.56 16.01 23.12
N SER A 79 12.72 16.97 22.75
CA SER A 79 12.27 17.11 21.36
C SER A 79 13.43 17.50 20.45
N LEU A 80 13.32 17.18 19.15
CA LEU A 80 14.34 17.55 18.17
C LEU A 80 14.64 19.07 18.17
N PRO A 81 13.65 20.00 18.18
CA PRO A 81 13.93 21.43 18.21
C PRO A 81 14.73 21.87 19.44
N GLU A 82 14.42 21.31 20.62
CA GLU A 82 15.16 21.61 21.86
C GLU A 82 16.60 21.09 21.78
N PHE A 83 16.79 19.86 21.30
CA PHE A 83 18.11 19.29 21.10
C PHE A 83 18.95 20.12 20.12
N LEU A 84 18.40 20.50 18.97
CA LEU A 84 19.10 21.33 17.98
C LEU A 84 19.41 22.73 18.51
N SER A 85 18.55 23.31 19.34
CA SER A 85 18.82 24.58 20.01
C SER A 85 20.01 24.45 20.98
N LEU A 86 20.05 23.39 21.79
CA LEU A 86 21.15 23.11 22.70
C LEU A 86 22.47 22.89 21.94
N ALA A 87 22.44 22.09 20.87
CA ALA A 87 23.62 21.79 20.07
C ALA A 87 24.19 23.04 19.39
N ARG A 88 23.33 23.94 18.89
CA ARG A 88 23.75 25.24 18.32
C ARG A 88 24.36 26.16 19.37
N GLN A 89 23.76 26.23 20.55
CA GLN A 89 24.33 26.99 21.66
C GLN A 89 25.70 26.45 22.04
N TYR A 90 25.84 25.13 22.16
CA TYR A 90 27.12 24.48 22.43
C TYR A 90 28.18 24.81 21.36
N GLN A 91 27.80 24.78 20.08
CA GLN A 91 28.68 25.16 18.97
C GLN A 91 29.14 26.63 19.07
N GLN A 92 28.24 27.54 19.47
CA GLN A 92 28.55 28.96 19.64
C GLN A 92 29.51 29.19 20.82
N ASP A 93 29.26 28.53 21.94
CA ASP A 93 30.08 28.64 23.15
C ASP A 93 31.52 28.13 22.91
N HIS A 94 31.70 27.17 22.00
CA HIS A 94 33.01 26.56 21.66
C HIS A 94 33.51 26.95 20.26
N ALA A 95 33.00 28.05 19.66
CA ALA A 95 33.38 28.46 18.31
C ALA A 95 34.89 28.75 18.15
N GLY A 96 35.56 29.20 19.21
CA GLY A 96 37.01 29.43 19.22
C GLY A 96 37.84 28.15 19.10
N GLU A 97 37.38 27.05 19.70
CA GLU A 97 38.04 25.73 19.62
C GLU A 97 37.88 25.14 18.22
N LEU A 98 36.68 25.25 17.64
CA LEU A 98 36.41 24.88 16.25
C LEU A 98 37.27 25.67 15.26
N ALA A 99 37.43 26.98 15.47
CA ALA A 99 38.28 27.83 14.64
C ALA A 99 39.77 27.45 14.74
N ALA A 100 40.20 26.86 15.85
CA ALA A 100 41.53 26.29 16.04
C ALA A 100 41.68 24.86 15.48
N GLY A 101 40.63 24.30 14.87
CA GLY A 101 40.61 22.95 14.30
C GLY A 101 40.55 21.83 15.34
N GLN A 102 40.14 22.13 16.58
CA GLN A 102 39.96 21.13 17.63
C GLN A 102 38.60 20.42 17.46
N GLU A 103 38.59 19.10 17.67
CA GLU A 103 37.36 18.33 17.76
C GLU A 103 36.71 18.64 19.12
N LEU A 104 35.45 19.07 19.13
CA LEU A 104 34.76 19.35 20.38
C LEU A 104 34.52 18.07 21.15
N THR A 105 34.53 18.21 22.47
CA THR A 105 34.11 17.13 23.38
C THR A 105 32.64 16.78 23.16
N ASP A 106 32.27 15.56 23.56
CA ASP A 106 30.89 15.08 23.44
C ASP A 106 29.90 15.99 24.20
N LEU A 107 28.73 16.19 23.60
CA LEU A 107 27.67 17.03 24.13
C LEU A 107 26.98 16.30 25.29
N ARG A 108 27.01 16.90 26.48
CA ARG A 108 26.33 16.35 27.65
C ARG A 108 24.95 16.95 27.83
N VAL A 109 23.92 16.10 27.85
CA VAL A 109 22.52 16.45 28.04
C VAL A 109 22.01 15.75 29.30
N GLY A 110 22.05 16.44 30.43
CA GLY A 110 21.76 15.85 31.74
C GLY A 110 22.78 14.74 32.08
N GLU A 111 22.30 13.51 32.22
CA GLU A 111 23.13 12.32 32.49
C GLU A 111 23.64 11.64 31.21
N LYS A 112 23.07 11.97 30.05
CA LYS A 112 23.44 11.37 28.76
C LYS A 112 24.59 12.14 28.12
N VAL A 113 25.48 11.40 27.47
CA VAL A 113 26.59 11.95 26.68
C VAL A 113 26.36 11.52 25.24
N VAL A 114 26.32 12.50 24.35
CA VAL A 114 26.04 12.34 22.93
C VAL A 114 27.29 12.70 22.15
N SER A 115 27.71 11.84 21.21
CA SER A 115 28.91 12.13 20.44
C SER A 115 28.76 13.44 19.64
N TRP A 116 29.78 14.29 19.70
CA TRP A 116 29.77 15.52 18.88
C TRP A 116 29.70 15.20 17.38
N SER A 117 30.36 14.12 16.94
CA SER A 117 30.31 13.64 15.55
C SER A 117 28.90 13.23 15.10
N GLU A 118 28.08 12.69 16.00
CA GLU A 118 26.69 12.32 15.73
C GLU A 118 25.80 13.56 15.72
N THR A 119 26.05 14.49 16.64
CA THR A 119 25.37 15.79 16.72
C THR A 119 25.60 16.58 15.43
N GLN A 120 26.84 16.67 14.95
CA GLN A 120 27.18 17.31 13.69
C GLN A 120 26.50 16.64 12.49
N ARG A 121 26.44 15.30 12.47
CA ARG A 121 25.71 14.56 11.42
C ARG A 121 24.21 14.88 11.44
N LEU A 122 23.60 15.03 12.62
CA LEU A 122 22.21 15.45 12.72
C LEU A 122 22.02 16.89 12.23
N MET A 123 22.86 17.82 12.69
CA MET A 123 22.79 19.24 12.34
C MET A 123 23.08 19.50 10.86
N GLY A 124 23.92 18.68 10.24
CA GLY A 124 24.22 18.72 8.82
C GLY A 124 23.23 17.97 7.94
N ALA A 125 22.23 17.30 8.52
CA ALA A 125 21.19 16.63 7.75
C ALA A 125 20.31 17.66 7.02
N ALA A 126 19.90 17.36 5.80
CA ALA A 126 18.93 18.21 5.11
C ALA A 126 17.54 18.03 5.73
N TYR A 127 17.20 16.79 6.08
CA TYR A 127 15.95 16.47 6.73
C TYR A 127 16.17 15.60 7.96
N VAL A 128 15.30 15.77 8.95
CA VAL A 128 15.26 14.92 10.13
C VAL A 128 13.84 14.43 10.34
N MET A 129 13.70 13.11 10.47
CA MET A 129 12.46 12.46 10.85
C MET A 129 12.54 12.13 12.35
N ALA A 130 11.56 12.55 13.14
CA ALA A 130 11.57 12.30 14.60
C ALA A 130 10.35 11.45 15.00
N PRO A 131 10.39 10.11 14.83
CA PRO A 131 9.28 9.24 15.20
C PRO A 131 8.97 9.35 16.69
N ASP A 132 7.69 9.55 17.00
CA ASP A 132 7.12 9.46 18.33
C ASP A 132 6.06 8.36 18.33
N TRP A 133 6.34 7.29 19.06
CA TRP A 133 5.48 6.14 19.20
C TRP A 133 4.79 6.17 20.54
N HIS A 134 3.46 6.12 20.51
CA HIS A 134 2.65 6.03 21.71
C HIS A 134 1.84 4.73 21.69
N PHE A 135 1.94 3.96 22.78
CA PHE A 135 1.05 2.84 23.02
C PHE A 135 -0.08 3.30 23.95
N GLY A 136 -1.30 3.23 23.47
CA GLY A 136 -2.50 3.41 24.26
C GLY A 136 -2.72 2.25 25.25
N PRO A 137 -3.62 2.43 26.22
CA PRO A 137 -3.93 1.41 27.22
C PRO A 137 -4.31 0.08 26.56
N ILE A 138 -3.81 -1.01 27.12
CA ILE A 138 -4.26 -2.35 26.75
C ILE A 138 -5.62 -2.60 27.41
N THR A 139 -6.63 -2.93 26.59
CA THR A 139 -7.93 -3.41 27.04
C THR A 139 -8.01 -4.92 26.83
N ILE A 140 -8.66 -5.60 27.77
CA ILE A 140 -8.89 -7.04 27.69
C ILE A 140 -10.38 -7.26 27.52
N ALA A 141 -10.76 -7.95 26.45
CA ALA A 141 -12.12 -8.28 26.04
C ALA A 141 -12.30 -9.81 25.90
N GLY A 142 -13.55 -10.24 25.73
CA GLY A 142 -13.94 -11.65 25.69
C GLY A 142 -14.38 -12.19 27.06
N PRO A 143 -14.53 -13.51 27.24
CA PRO A 143 -14.39 -14.56 26.24
C PRO A 143 -15.32 -14.33 25.05
N GLU A 144 -14.77 -14.45 23.84
CA GLU A 144 -15.53 -14.37 22.61
C GLU A 144 -15.28 -15.62 21.75
N LYS A 145 -16.32 -16.04 21.02
CA LYS A 145 -16.25 -17.16 20.10
C LYS A 145 -16.48 -16.63 18.69
N PRO A 146 -15.42 -16.43 17.88
CA PRO A 146 -15.57 -15.99 16.49
C PRO A 146 -16.56 -16.88 15.74
N LYS A 147 -17.36 -16.31 14.83
CA LYS A 147 -18.47 -17.01 14.14
C LYS A 147 -18.10 -18.35 13.49
N ASN A 148 -16.82 -18.54 13.15
CA ASN A 148 -16.31 -19.72 12.47
C ASN A 148 -15.24 -20.48 13.30
N SER A 149 -15.14 -20.22 14.60
CA SER A 149 -14.22 -20.93 15.49
C SER A 149 -14.99 -21.70 16.56
N GLU A 150 -14.55 -22.91 16.87
CA GLU A 150 -15.05 -23.66 18.02
C GLU A 150 -14.39 -23.22 19.33
N THR A 151 -13.25 -22.53 19.22
CA THR A 151 -12.40 -22.07 20.33
C THR A 151 -12.88 -20.72 20.86
N TRP A 152 -12.86 -20.56 22.18
CA TRP A 152 -13.09 -19.27 22.83
C TRP A 152 -11.77 -18.53 22.96
N TYR A 153 -11.78 -17.20 22.87
CA TYR A 153 -10.58 -16.37 22.97
C TYR A 153 -10.77 -15.24 23.96
N LEU A 154 -9.69 -14.84 24.63
CA LEU A 154 -9.55 -13.52 25.21
C LEU A 154 -8.88 -12.61 24.17
N SER A 155 -9.44 -11.43 23.95
CA SER A 155 -8.87 -10.43 23.06
C SER A 155 -8.12 -9.40 23.89
N PHE A 156 -6.85 -9.16 23.55
CA PHE A 156 -6.04 -8.08 24.09
C PHE A 156 -5.93 -7.02 23.01
N GLU A 157 -6.52 -5.86 23.24
CA GLU A 157 -6.54 -4.76 22.30
C GLU A 157 -5.72 -3.60 22.83
N SER A 158 -4.94 -2.93 21.97
CA SER A 158 -4.26 -1.69 22.30
C SER A 158 -4.25 -0.79 21.06
N GLN A 159 -4.11 0.51 21.28
CA GLN A 159 -3.85 1.46 20.20
C GLN A 159 -2.34 1.68 20.11
N LEU A 160 -1.78 1.61 18.92
CA LEU A 160 -0.45 2.12 18.63
C LEU A 160 -0.62 3.37 17.80
N ASN A 161 0.04 4.45 18.16
CA ASN A 161 0.00 5.72 17.48
C ASN A 161 1.44 6.08 17.08
N LEU A 162 1.63 6.52 15.85
CA LEU A 162 2.88 7.13 15.38
C LEU A 162 2.58 8.57 15.01
N SER A 163 3.32 9.51 15.59
CA SER A 163 3.55 10.84 15.00
C SER A 163 4.94 10.83 14.38
N LEU A 164 5.04 11.17 13.10
CA LEU A 164 6.31 11.25 12.39
C LEU A 164 6.48 12.66 11.82
N PRO A 165 6.83 13.64 12.67
CA PRO A 165 7.25 14.95 12.20
C PRO A 165 8.53 14.85 11.37
N VAL A 166 8.48 15.49 10.21
CA VAL A 166 9.59 15.62 9.27
C VAL A 166 10.00 17.09 9.22
N TYR A 167 11.24 17.36 9.58
CA TYR A 167 11.81 18.70 9.61
C TYR A 167 12.78 18.89 8.45
N HIS A 168 12.72 20.06 7.81
CA HIS A 168 13.77 20.58 6.95
C HIS A 168 14.71 21.42 7.81
N LEU A 169 15.99 21.05 7.89
CA LEU A 169 16.95 21.85 8.64
C LEU A 169 17.45 23.01 7.78
N ARG A 170 17.00 24.22 8.10
CA ARG A 170 17.52 25.46 7.52
C ARG A 170 18.47 26.15 8.50
N GLU A 171 19.25 27.09 7.99
CA GLU A 171 20.13 27.95 8.80
C GLU A 171 19.35 28.62 9.95
N GLN A 172 18.13 29.09 9.68
CA GLN A 172 17.27 29.76 10.64
C GLN A 172 16.71 28.82 11.73
N GLY A 173 16.65 27.51 11.49
CA GLY A 173 15.97 26.57 12.38
C GLY A 173 15.41 25.34 11.65
N PRO A 174 15.02 24.30 12.42
CA PRO A 174 14.20 23.21 11.89
C PRO A 174 12.81 23.75 11.51
N GLU A 175 12.40 23.57 10.26
CA GLU A 175 11.07 23.88 9.76
C GLU A 175 10.27 22.58 9.61
N LEU A 176 9.14 22.46 10.30
CA LEU A 176 8.25 21.31 10.14
C LEU A 176 7.60 21.37 8.75
N ILE A 177 7.86 20.38 7.91
CA ILE A 177 7.30 20.30 6.55
C ILE A 177 6.12 19.33 6.45
N GLU A 178 6.07 18.32 7.31
CA GLU A 178 5.02 17.31 7.35
C GLU A 178 4.96 16.71 8.75
N ASP A 179 3.76 16.37 9.24
CA ASP A 179 3.55 15.63 10.48
C ASP A 179 2.61 14.47 10.21
N TYR A 180 3.20 13.32 9.91
CA TYR A 180 2.44 12.14 9.54
C TYR A 180 1.92 11.43 10.80
N LYS A 181 0.60 11.25 10.88
CA LYS A 181 -0.05 10.57 12.01
C LYS A 181 -0.69 9.28 11.58
N GLN A 182 -0.45 8.23 12.36
CA GLN A 182 -0.97 6.92 12.09
C GLN A 182 -1.39 6.18 13.34
N ASP A 183 -2.62 5.69 13.32
CA ASP A 183 -3.19 4.92 14.42
C ASP A 183 -3.43 3.48 13.95
N TRP A 184 -3.04 2.52 14.79
CA TRP A 184 -3.25 1.10 14.60
C TRP A 184 -4.00 0.52 15.80
N LYS A 185 -5.01 -0.30 15.54
CA LYS A 185 -5.59 -1.16 16.56
C LYS A 185 -4.84 -2.49 16.55
N ILE A 186 -4.02 -2.74 17.56
CA ILE A 186 -3.33 -4.01 17.76
C ILE A 186 -4.30 -4.92 18.50
N VAL A 187 -4.60 -6.08 17.90
CA VAL A 187 -5.45 -7.11 18.52
C VAL A 187 -4.68 -8.42 18.59
N ARG A 188 -4.55 -8.96 19.80
CA ARG A 188 -4.01 -10.29 20.03
C ARG A 188 -5.09 -11.19 20.63
N LEU A 189 -5.42 -12.26 19.92
CA LEU A 189 -6.35 -13.28 20.40
C LEU A 189 -5.57 -14.37 21.13
N LEU A 190 -6.01 -14.69 22.35
CA LEU A 190 -5.43 -15.71 23.19
C LEU A 190 -6.44 -16.85 23.38
N PRO A 191 -6.20 -18.04 22.80
CA PRO A 191 -7.16 -19.13 22.86
C PRO A 191 -7.32 -19.64 24.30
N ILE A 192 -8.58 -19.80 24.70
CA ILE A 192 -9.00 -20.49 25.92
C ILE A 192 -9.19 -21.95 25.54
N GLN A 193 -8.12 -22.73 25.63
CA GLN A 193 -8.12 -24.13 25.21
C GLN A 193 -9.08 -25.02 26.02
N ASN A 194 -9.31 -24.70 27.29
CA ASN A 194 -10.24 -25.42 28.16
C ASN A 194 -11.18 -24.45 28.90
N PRO A 195 -12.23 -23.94 28.22
CA PRO A 195 -13.15 -22.97 28.80
C PRO A 195 -13.86 -23.50 30.04
N GLU A 196 -14.31 -24.76 29.99
CA GLU A 196 -14.98 -25.41 31.11
C GLU A 196 -14.05 -25.63 32.31
N GLY A 197 -12.79 -26.03 32.07
CA GLY A 197 -11.80 -26.14 33.14
C GLY A 197 -11.54 -24.81 33.84
N LEU A 198 -11.46 -23.71 33.08
CA LEU A 198 -11.30 -22.36 33.63
C LEU A 198 -12.54 -21.93 34.43
N ARG A 199 -13.76 -22.23 33.95
CA ARG A 199 -15.00 -22.01 34.72
C ARG A 199 -15.04 -22.81 36.01
N GLN A 200 -14.69 -24.10 35.97
CA GLN A 200 -14.66 -24.95 37.16
C GLN A 200 -13.65 -24.43 38.20
N ARG A 201 -12.54 -23.86 37.74
CA ARG A 201 -11.58 -23.18 38.62
C ARG A 201 -12.18 -21.93 39.26
N MET A 202 -12.84 -21.06 38.48
CA MET A 202 -13.55 -19.89 39.02
C MET A 202 -14.60 -20.31 40.05
N LEU A 203 -15.39 -21.35 39.77
CA LEU A 203 -16.41 -21.86 40.68
C LEU A 203 -15.78 -22.36 42.00
N ARG A 204 -14.64 -23.07 41.91
CA ARG A 204 -13.93 -23.59 43.08
C ARG A 204 -13.30 -22.50 43.94
N GLU A 205 -12.66 -21.52 43.33
CA GLU A 205 -11.89 -20.49 44.03
C GLU A 205 -12.76 -19.30 44.47
N LEU A 206 -13.80 -18.96 43.70
CA LEU A 206 -14.63 -17.76 43.91
C LEU A 206 -16.08 -18.10 44.32
N GLY A 207 -16.48 -19.38 44.28
CA GLY A 207 -17.84 -19.83 44.60
C GLY A 207 -18.89 -19.53 43.50
N HIS A 208 -18.49 -18.90 42.39
CA HIS A 208 -19.36 -18.58 41.26
C HIS A 208 -18.57 -18.57 39.94
N ALA A 209 -19.20 -19.03 38.86
CA ALA A 209 -18.61 -19.04 37.51
C ALA A 209 -19.63 -18.58 36.47
N PRO A 210 -19.49 -17.35 35.92
CA PRO A 210 -20.35 -16.84 34.87
C PRO A 210 -20.36 -17.72 33.63
N GLU A 211 -21.41 -17.63 32.83
CA GLU A 211 -21.44 -18.23 31.49
C GLU A 211 -20.43 -17.53 30.57
N LEU A 212 -19.82 -18.27 29.63
CA LEU A 212 -18.87 -17.71 28.66
C LEU A 212 -19.52 -16.70 27.71
N THR A 213 -20.85 -16.75 27.57
CA THR A 213 -21.61 -15.77 26.79
C THR A 213 -21.73 -14.41 27.49
N ASP A 214 -21.50 -14.35 28.81
CA ASP A 214 -21.47 -13.10 29.58
C ASP A 214 -20.01 -12.65 29.79
N ALA A 215 -19.44 -12.10 28.72
CA ALA A 215 -18.04 -11.67 28.65
C ALA A 215 -17.65 -10.74 29.82
N GLN A 216 -18.51 -9.78 30.16
CA GLN A 216 -18.22 -8.78 31.20
C GLN A 216 -18.21 -9.41 32.60
N ALA A 217 -19.20 -10.23 32.93
CA ALA A 217 -19.20 -10.95 34.20
C ALA A 217 -18.01 -11.91 34.30
N PHE A 218 -17.72 -12.64 33.22
CA PHE A 218 -16.60 -13.57 33.17
C PHE A 218 -15.26 -12.86 33.41
N LEU A 219 -14.97 -11.75 32.71
CA LEU A 219 -13.74 -10.99 32.92
C LEU A 219 -13.63 -10.43 34.34
N LYS A 220 -14.74 -9.96 34.90
CA LYS A 220 -14.77 -9.47 36.29
C LYS A 220 -14.35 -10.55 37.28
N GLN A 221 -14.77 -11.80 37.06
CA GLN A 221 -14.38 -12.93 37.91
C GLN A 221 -12.96 -13.42 37.59
N LEU A 222 -12.56 -13.43 36.32
CA LEU A 222 -11.20 -13.78 35.90
C LEU A 222 -10.16 -12.88 36.58
N ARG A 223 -10.42 -11.58 36.65
CA ARG A 223 -9.58 -10.59 37.36
C ARG A 223 -9.39 -10.90 38.84
N GLN A 224 -10.21 -11.76 39.46
CA GLN A 224 -10.09 -12.10 40.88
C GLN A 224 -9.20 -13.32 41.14
N LEU A 225 -8.85 -14.09 40.10
CA LEU A 225 -7.97 -15.25 40.24
C LEU A 225 -6.50 -14.82 40.32
N GLN A 226 -5.73 -15.47 41.20
CA GLN A 226 -4.38 -15.01 41.59
C GLN A 226 -3.29 -14.92 40.49
N PRO A 227 -3.29 -15.66 39.36
CA PRO A 227 -2.35 -15.32 38.28
C PRO A 227 -2.86 -14.14 37.44
N PHE A 228 -4.18 -13.98 37.32
CA PHE A 228 -4.79 -12.92 36.51
C PHE A 228 -4.76 -11.57 37.24
N GLN A 229 -4.92 -11.52 38.56
CA GLN A 229 -4.76 -10.28 39.34
C GLN A 229 -3.42 -9.60 39.05
N GLN A 230 -2.32 -10.37 39.06
CA GLN A 230 -0.98 -9.86 38.79
C GLN A 230 -0.83 -9.42 37.33
N LEU A 231 -1.42 -10.17 36.40
CA LEU A 231 -1.42 -9.82 34.99
C LEU A 231 -2.16 -8.50 34.73
N PHE A 232 -3.41 -8.39 35.20
CA PHE A 232 -4.22 -7.19 35.02
C PHE A 232 -3.57 -5.99 35.72
N ALA A 233 -3.00 -6.18 36.92
CA ALA A 233 -2.27 -5.12 37.61
C ALA A 233 -1.05 -4.64 36.80
N ARG A 234 -0.25 -5.54 36.21
CA ARG A 234 0.88 -5.16 35.34
C ARG A 234 0.40 -4.43 34.09
N VAL A 235 -0.64 -4.95 33.44
CA VAL A 235 -1.23 -4.34 32.25
C VAL A 235 -1.78 -2.93 32.54
N GLU A 236 -2.35 -2.72 33.73
CA GLU A 236 -2.89 -1.42 34.15
C GLU A 236 -1.81 -0.46 34.71
N GLN A 237 -0.69 -0.97 35.25
CA GLN A 237 0.42 -0.16 35.80
C GLN A 237 1.48 0.23 34.76
N ASP A 238 1.81 -0.61 33.78
CA ASP A 238 2.90 -0.40 32.82
C ASP A 238 2.49 0.47 31.60
N ASN A 239 1.54 1.38 31.80
CA ASN A 239 1.02 2.28 30.77
C ASN A 239 1.71 3.67 30.90
N PRO A 240 2.51 4.19 29.93
CA PRO A 240 2.67 3.76 28.55
C PRO A 240 4.14 3.47 28.11
N ALA A 241 4.35 2.28 27.55
CA ALA A 241 5.51 1.81 26.76
C ALA A 241 6.82 1.45 27.50
N PRO A 242 7.56 0.38 27.10
CA PRO A 242 7.31 -0.62 26.04
C PRO A 242 7.45 -2.07 26.56
N ALA A 243 6.35 -2.76 26.88
CA ALA A 243 6.46 -4.19 27.20
C ALA A 243 5.16 -4.99 27.04
N LEU A 244 4.68 -5.14 25.81
CA LEU A 244 4.41 -6.51 25.36
C LEU A 244 5.77 -7.19 25.13
N THR A 245 6.56 -7.31 26.20
CA THR A 245 7.78 -8.12 26.15
C THR A 245 7.32 -9.52 25.78
N PRO A 246 8.12 -10.26 25.01
CA PRO A 246 7.98 -11.70 24.91
C PRO A 246 7.73 -12.34 26.29
N VAL A 247 8.24 -11.74 27.37
CA VAL A 247 8.01 -12.10 28.77
C VAL A 247 6.55 -11.94 29.26
N ALA A 248 5.88 -10.79 29.06
CA ALA A 248 4.47 -10.63 29.49
C ALA A 248 3.53 -11.61 28.78
N VAL A 249 3.82 -11.83 27.50
CA VAL A 249 3.16 -12.82 26.63
C VAL A 249 3.49 -14.25 27.05
N GLN A 250 4.77 -14.55 27.33
CA GLN A 250 5.21 -15.86 27.81
C GLN A 250 4.66 -16.15 29.20
N ILE A 251 4.45 -15.14 30.06
CA ILE A 251 3.77 -15.31 31.35
C ILE A 251 2.29 -15.63 31.12
N LEU A 252 1.62 -14.94 30.20
CA LEU A 252 0.25 -15.25 29.78
C LEU A 252 0.11 -16.66 29.19
N GLU A 253 1.02 -17.04 28.30
CA GLU A 253 1.08 -18.37 27.69
C GLU A 253 1.45 -19.42 28.75
N ARG A 254 2.39 -19.14 29.66
CA ARG A 254 2.82 -20.01 30.78
C ARG A 254 1.73 -20.22 31.84
N GLU A 255 0.94 -19.19 32.14
CA GLU A 255 -0.14 -19.24 33.15
C GLU A 255 -1.46 -19.79 32.57
N LEU A 256 -1.61 -19.79 31.24
CA LEU A 256 -2.63 -20.58 30.54
C LEU A 256 -2.18 -22.01 30.19
N GLN A 257 -0.86 -22.26 30.15
CA GLN A 257 -0.27 -23.60 30.01
C GLN A 257 -0.47 -24.61 31.16
N PRO A 258 -0.81 -24.28 32.43
CA PRO A 258 -0.90 -25.29 33.49
C PRO A 258 -2.10 -26.24 33.35
N ILE A 259 -2.87 -26.17 32.27
CA ILE A 259 -3.92 -27.14 31.92
C ILE A 259 -3.37 -28.28 31.02
N HIS A 260 -2.11 -28.21 30.56
CA HIS A 260 -1.51 -29.26 29.74
C HIS A 260 -0.03 -29.49 30.07
N GLN A 261 0.25 -30.43 30.98
CA GLN A 261 1.38 -31.31 30.71
C GLN A 261 0.92 -32.36 29.68
N LEU A 262 1.79 -32.62 28.70
CA LEU A 262 1.70 -33.56 27.56
C LEU A 262 1.12 -32.99 26.25
N ASN A 263 1.91 -32.23 25.49
CA ASN A 263 2.85 -32.81 24.51
C ASN A 263 3.56 -31.74 23.66
N GLN A 264 4.76 -32.13 23.21
CA GLN A 264 5.77 -31.42 22.45
C GLN A 264 5.27 -30.77 21.15
N VAL A 265 5.73 -29.55 20.83
CA VAL A 265 6.65 -29.21 19.71
C VAL A 265 6.97 -27.71 19.81
N SER A 266 8.16 -27.39 20.29
CA SER A 266 8.67 -26.03 20.52
C SER A 266 9.75 -25.61 19.52
N GLU A 267 9.67 -25.99 18.24
CA GLU A 267 10.75 -25.67 17.27
C GLU A 267 10.34 -25.14 15.89
N GLN A 268 9.09 -24.74 15.63
CA GLN A 268 8.72 -24.22 14.28
C GLN A 268 8.33 -22.73 14.17
N VAL A 269 8.38 -21.94 15.24
CA VAL A 269 7.87 -20.55 15.19
C VAL A 269 8.94 -19.49 14.84
N LEU A 270 10.21 -19.88 14.68
CA LEU A 270 11.26 -18.96 14.21
C LEU A 270 11.52 -18.99 12.69
N ASN A 271 10.78 -19.81 11.93
CA ASN A 271 10.80 -19.80 10.46
C ASN A 271 9.48 -19.31 9.87
N LEU A 272 9.11 -18.05 10.12
CA LEU A 272 8.19 -17.32 9.25
C LEU A 272 9.01 -16.46 8.28
N SER A 273 9.79 -17.15 7.45
CA SER A 273 10.17 -16.64 6.13
C SER A 273 8.95 -16.71 5.22
N LEU A 274 8.69 -15.61 4.52
CA LEU A 274 7.83 -15.46 3.34
C LEU A 274 7.48 -16.79 2.64
N GLY A 275 6.23 -17.27 2.79
CA GLY A 275 5.68 -18.26 1.86
C GLY A 275 4.89 -19.40 2.48
N SER A 276 3.62 -19.16 2.82
CA SER A 276 2.50 -20.08 2.55
C SER A 276 1.23 -19.56 3.26
N LEU A 277 0.43 -18.75 2.56
CA LEU A 277 -0.91 -18.36 3.00
C LEU A 277 -1.91 -19.43 2.54
N SER A 278 -2.35 -20.31 3.43
CA SER A 278 -3.51 -21.17 3.18
C SER A 278 -4.80 -20.41 3.54
N LEU A 279 -5.53 -19.94 2.53
CA LEU A 279 -6.75 -19.13 2.64
C LEU A 279 -7.99 -19.85 3.24
N LEU A 280 -7.85 -21.05 3.81
CA LEU A 280 -8.98 -21.91 4.20
C LEU A 280 -9.00 -22.33 5.69
N ASN A 281 -8.17 -21.72 6.55
CA ASN A 281 -8.23 -21.96 8.00
C ASN A 281 -9.00 -20.82 8.72
N PRO A 282 -10.00 -21.08 9.58
CA PRO A 282 -10.63 -20.04 10.41
C PRO A 282 -9.66 -19.27 11.32
N ASP A 283 -8.52 -19.83 11.72
CA ASP A 283 -7.42 -19.09 12.39
C ASP A 283 -6.80 -18.01 11.47
N ALA A 284 -6.97 -18.14 10.15
CA ALA A 284 -6.52 -17.14 9.19
C ALA A 284 -7.38 -15.88 9.20
N LEU A 285 -8.58 -15.84 9.79
CA LEU A 285 -9.37 -14.59 9.89
C LEU A 285 -8.70 -13.56 10.82
N GLY A 286 -8.04 -14.01 11.89
CA GLY A 286 -7.17 -13.15 12.71
C GLY A 286 -5.98 -12.63 11.91
N GLN A 287 -5.42 -13.46 11.04
CA GLN A 287 -4.34 -13.09 10.12
C GLN A 287 -4.82 -12.18 8.98
N VAL A 288 -6.07 -12.28 8.52
CA VAL A 288 -6.66 -11.42 7.49
C VAL A 288 -6.86 -10.01 8.03
N ASN A 289 -7.31 -9.83 9.27
CA ASN A 289 -7.38 -8.50 9.89
C ASN A 289 -5.98 -7.89 10.09
N GLN A 290 -4.98 -8.71 10.46
CA GLN A 290 -3.58 -8.27 10.54
C GLN A 290 -2.98 -7.98 9.16
N LEU A 291 -3.36 -8.72 8.12
CA LEU A 291 -2.96 -8.48 6.74
C LEU A 291 -3.59 -7.20 6.20
N VAL A 292 -4.88 -6.96 6.44
CA VAL A 292 -5.58 -5.71 6.07
C VAL A 292 -4.97 -4.53 6.82
N ALA A 293 -4.69 -4.66 8.12
CA ALA A 293 -3.98 -3.65 8.89
C ALA A 293 -2.56 -3.41 8.35
N GLY A 294 -1.81 -4.47 8.03
CA GLY A 294 -0.47 -4.38 7.44
C GLY A 294 -0.47 -3.72 6.06
N VAL A 295 -1.39 -4.10 5.19
CA VAL A 295 -1.55 -3.51 3.84
C VAL A 295 -1.95 -2.05 3.92
N THR A 296 -2.90 -1.70 4.81
CA THR A 296 -3.27 -0.28 5.02
C THR A 296 -2.13 0.54 5.60
N SER A 297 -1.30 -0.04 6.47
CA SER A 297 -0.10 0.60 7.01
C SER A 297 0.94 0.87 5.93
N LEU A 298 1.23 -0.14 5.10
CA LEU A 298 2.17 0.00 3.99
C LEU A 298 1.67 1.02 2.97
N TYR A 299 0.37 1.00 2.65
CA TYR A 299 -0.25 2.00 1.77
C TYR A 299 -0.05 3.42 2.29
N ARG A 300 -0.27 3.67 3.58
CA ARG A 300 -0.13 5.03 4.13
C ARG A 300 1.33 5.48 4.24
N LEU A 301 2.27 4.58 4.50
CA LEU A 301 3.71 4.90 4.41
C LEU A 301 4.15 5.17 2.97
N GLN A 302 3.54 4.49 1.99
CA GLN A 302 3.76 4.78 0.56
C GLN A 302 3.20 6.16 0.20
N GLU A 303 2.04 6.54 0.74
CA GLU A 303 1.48 7.88 0.59
C GLU A 303 2.44 8.95 1.15
N LEU A 304 3.01 8.74 2.34
CA LEU A 304 4.04 9.63 2.90
C LEU A 304 5.26 9.71 1.99
N THR A 305 5.74 8.57 1.48
CA THR A 305 6.87 8.53 0.54
C THR A 305 6.56 9.32 -0.73
N ALA A 306 5.35 9.17 -1.27
CA ALA A 306 4.90 9.92 -2.44
C ALA A 306 4.81 11.43 -2.14
N LYS A 307 4.31 11.83 -0.97
CA LYS A 307 4.29 13.24 -0.52
C LYS A 307 5.69 13.80 -0.41
N LEU A 308 6.63 13.08 0.22
CA LEU A 308 8.03 13.50 0.29
C LEU A 308 8.61 13.67 -1.11
N LYS A 309 8.40 12.71 -2.03
CA LYS A 309 8.86 12.78 -3.42
C LYS A 309 8.28 13.96 -4.24
N ARG A 310 7.15 14.55 -3.83
CA ARG A 310 6.63 15.78 -4.46
C ARG A 310 7.48 17.00 -4.11
N ASN A 311 8.21 16.98 -3.00
CA ASN A 311 9.20 18.00 -2.71
C ASN A 311 10.37 17.87 -3.70
N PRO A 312 10.72 18.93 -4.45
CA PRO A 312 11.81 18.90 -5.43
C PRO A 312 13.15 18.45 -4.86
N ASP A 313 13.36 18.61 -3.57
CA ASP A 313 14.58 18.17 -2.88
C ASP A 313 14.67 16.65 -2.69
N PHE A 314 13.52 15.98 -2.67
CA PHE A 314 13.46 14.54 -2.62
C PHE A 314 13.40 13.90 -3.99
N ALA A 315 12.83 14.58 -5.00
CA ALA A 315 12.69 14.04 -6.34
C ALA A 315 14.05 13.80 -7.02
N ILE A 316 14.18 12.67 -7.72
CA ILE A 316 15.32 12.43 -8.62
C ILE A 316 15.24 13.41 -9.79
N LYS A 317 16.35 14.05 -10.13
CA LYS A 317 16.47 15.02 -11.23
C LYS A 317 17.69 14.71 -12.08
N GLY A 318 17.63 15.07 -13.35
CA GLY A 318 18.75 14.95 -14.28
C GLY A 318 18.41 15.52 -15.65
N GLN A 319 19.12 15.07 -16.68
CA GLN A 319 18.91 15.52 -18.05
C GLN A 319 18.56 14.38 -19.00
N VAL A 320 17.80 14.74 -20.02
CA VAL A 320 17.64 13.94 -21.22
C VAL A 320 18.97 14.00 -21.99
N MET A 321 19.56 12.83 -22.24
CA MET A 321 20.77 12.69 -23.07
C MET A 321 20.45 12.69 -24.55
N GLY A 322 19.26 12.21 -24.89
CA GLY A 322 18.76 12.20 -26.26
C GLY A 322 17.55 11.29 -26.42
N GLN A 323 16.91 11.41 -27.58
CA GLN A 323 15.80 10.57 -28.01
C GLN A 323 16.19 9.86 -29.31
N ASP A 324 16.09 8.53 -29.34
CA ASP A 324 16.28 7.76 -30.57
C ASP A 324 15.01 7.88 -31.43
N PRO A 325 15.08 8.47 -32.63
CA PRO A 325 13.90 8.66 -33.48
C PRO A 325 13.30 7.35 -33.99
N LYS A 326 14.08 6.25 -34.07
CA LYS A 326 13.60 4.96 -34.59
C LYS A 326 12.81 4.19 -33.55
N THR A 327 13.33 4.15 -32.32
CA THR A 327 12.71 3.40 -31.23
C THR A 327 11.82 4.27 -30.35
N GLN A 328 11.85 5.59 -30.53
CA GLN A 328 11.24 6.59 -29.66
C GLN A 328 11.72 6.53 -28.20
N ARG A 329 12.82 5.83 -27.93
CA ARG A 329 13.37 5.69 -26.58
C ARG A 329 14.13 6.94 -26.19
N VAL A 330 13.99 7.31 -24.94
CA VAL A 330 14.66 8.45 -24.32
C VAL A 330 15.69 7.90 -23.35
N THR A 331 16.93 8.37 -23.46
CA THR A 331 18.01 8.01 -22.54
C THR A 331 18.15 9.12 -21.51
N LEU A 332 18.10 8.76 -20.23
CA LEU A 332 18.24 9.69 -19.12
C LEU A 332 19.62 9.52 -18.47
N SER A 333 20.30 10.64 -18.18
CA SER A 333 21.53 10.61 -17.38
C SER A 333 21.21 10.45 -15.91
N LEU A 334 21.98 9.63 -15.20
CA LEU A 334 21.99 9.65 -13.75
C LEU A 334 23.05 10.66 -13.24
N PRO A 335 22.88 11.20 -12.02
CA PRO A 335 23.93 11.94 -11.34
C PRO A 335 25.27 11.20 -11.30
N GLU A 336 26.37 11.95 -11.30
CA GLU A 336 27.72 11.38 -11.25
C GLU A 336 27.92 10.55 -9.97
N GLY A 337 28.47 9.34 -10.11
CA GLY A 337 28.70 8.41 -9.00
C GLY A 337 27.47 7.62 -8.55
N GLU A 338 26.29 7.94 -9.04
CA GLU A 338 25.04 7.25 -8.69
C GLU A 338 24.70 6.12 -9.68
N THR A 339 23.89 5.17 -9.21
CA THR A 339 23.36 4.03 -9.98
C THR A 339 21.84 3.99 -9.87
N THR A 340 21.18 3.24 -10.75
CA THR A 340 19.72 3.02 -10.62
C THR A 340 19.34 2.45 -9.25
N GLY A 341 20.16 1.53 -8.73
CA GLY A 341 19.98 0.93 -7.40
C GLY A 341 20.15 1.91 -6.25
N SER A 342 21.24 2.69 -6.23
CA SER A 342 21.48 3.69 -5.17
C SER A 342 20.42 4.77 -5.15
N LEU A 343 19.84 5.12 -6.32
CA LEU A 343 18.79 6.12 -6.41
C LEU A 343 17.37 5.58 -6.09
N GLY A 344 17.19 4.27 -6.08
CA GLY A 344 15.89 3.61 -5.90
C GLY A 344 15.01 3.69 -7.15
N VAL A 345 15.65 3.76 -8.31
CA VAL A 345 14.98 3.80 -9.60
C VAL A 345 14.44 2.42 -9.94
N HIS A 346 13.17 2.34 -10.31
CA HIS A 346 12.49 1.09 -10.63
C HIS A 346 11.72 1.17 -11.94
N LEU A 347 11.39 0.00 -12.50
CA LEU A 347 10.59 -0.11 -13.71
C LEU A 347 9.21 0.52 -13.53
N ASP A 348 8.65 1.06 -14.62
CA ASP A 348 7.37 1.78 -14.69
C ASP A 348 7.29 3.10 -13.89
N GLN A 349 8.37 3.50 -13.22
CA GLN A 349 8.45 4.80 -12.58
C GLN A 349 8.28 5.92 -13.60
N GLY A 350 7.53 6.94 -13.22
CA GLY A 350 7.20 8.08 -14.07
C GLY A 350 8.12 9.27 -13.84
N TYR A 351 8.39 10.04 -14.90
CA TYR A 351 9.10 11.31 -14.80
C TYR A 351 8.43 12.38 -15.66
N LYS A 352 8.42 13.62 -15.16
CA LYS A 352 8.09 14.80 -15.97
C LYS A 352 9.32 15.23 -16.73
N ILE A 353 9.10 15.74 -17.94
CA ILE A 353 10.10 16.46 -18.70
C ILE A 353 9.79 17.95 -18.64
N LEU A 354 10.80 18.73 -18.26
CA LEU A 354 10.76 20.16 -18.02
C LEU A 354 11.72 20.87 -18.98
N GLU A 355 11.19 21.84 -19.71
CA GLU A 355 11.96 22.79 -20.51
C GLU A 355 12.33 23.98 -19.64
N TYR A 356 13.62 24.29 -19.58
CA TYR A 356 14.09 25.52 -18.93
C TYR A 356 13.92 26.71 -19.87
N GLN A 357 13.13 27.70 -19.47
CA GLN A 357 12.82 28.88 -20.30
C GLN A 357 13.60 30.13 -19.90
N GLY A 358 14.62 29.98 -19.05
CA GLY A 358 15.38 31.07 -18.46
C GLY A 358 14.98 31.39 -17.01
N PRO A 359 15.79 32.18 -16.29
CA PRO A 359 15.59 32.43 -14.87
C PRO A 359 14.28 33.17 -14.56
N GLU A 360 13.82 34.03 -15.48
CA GLU A 360 12.57 34.80 -15.30
C GLU A 360 11.31 34.01 -15.64
N LYS A 361 11.40 33.09 -16.61
CA LYS A 361 10.25 32.30 -17.08
C LYS A 361 10.10 30.96 -16.36
N GLY A 362 11.15 30.50 -15.68
CA GLY A 362 11.16 29.27 -14.92
C GLY A 362 11.18 28.02 -15.81
N GLN A 363 10.51 26.97 -15.34
CA GLN A 363 10.42 25.68 -16.00
C GLN A 363 9.01 25.44 -16.56
N LYS A 364 8.91 24.88 -17.76
CA LYS A 364 7.65 24.47 -18.39
C LYS A 364 7.60 22.96 -18.55
N GLU A 365 6.53 22.32 -18.10
CA GLU A 365 6.30 20.90 -18.38
C GLU A 365 5.99 20.68 -19.87
N ILE A 366 6.79 19.84 -20.53
CA ILE A 366 6.67 19.51 -21.96
C ILE A 366 6.36 18.04 -22.22
N GLY A 367 6.35 17.20 -21.19
CA GLY A 367 6.00 15.80 -21.36
C GLY A 367 6.09 14.94 -20.11
N PHE A 368 5.75 13.68 -20.28
CA PHE A 368 5.79 12.64 -19.27
C PHE A 368 6.33 11.35 -19.88
N LEU A 369 7.23 10.68 -19.17
CA LEU A 369 7.85 9.42 -19.58
C LEU A 369 7.66 8.33 -18.52
N LYS A 370 7.82 7.07 -18.95
CA LYS A 370 7.87 5.90 -18.07
C LYS A 370 9.14 5.09 -18.32
N LEU A 371 9.77 4.62 -17.25
CA LEU A 371 10.94 3.75 -17.36
C LEU A 371 10.55 2.33 -17.80
N ARG A 372 11.32 1.78 -18.74
CA ARG A 372 11.06 0.46 -19.35
C ARG A 372 12.20 -0.53 -19.20
N ALA A 373 13.41 -0.01 -19.16
CA ALA A 373 14.59 -0.82 -18.90
C ALA A 373 15.56 -0.02 -18.04
N LEU A 374 16.21 -0.73 -17.13
CA LEU A 374 17.22 -0.20 -16.23
C LEU A 374 18.56 -0.80 -16.64
N ALA A 375 19.55 0.06 -16.86
CA ALA A 375 20.96 -0.32 -16.78
C ALA A 375 21.54 0.26 -15.49
N GLU A 376 22.79 -0.07 -15.16
CA GLU A 376 23.40 0.38 -13.91
C GLU A 376 23.53 1.91 -13.85
N LYS A 377 23.97 2.54 -14.95
CA LYS A 377 24.23 3.99 -15.06
C LYS A 377 23.34 4.72 -16.06
N GLU A 378 22.51 4.00 -16.79
CA GLU A 378 21.62 4.55 -17.80
C GLU A 378 20.21 4.04 -17.59
N VAL A 379 19.23 4.87 -17.95
CA VAL A 379 17.82 4.52 -17.85
C VAL A 379 17.16 4.74 -19.19
N PHE A 380 16.48 3.72 -19.66
CA PHE A 380 15.71 3.79 -20.90
C PHE A 380 14.25 4.02 -20.57
N ALA A 381 13.75 5.13 -21.11
CA ALA A 381 12.39 5.59 -20.92
C ALA A 381 11.64 5.60 -22.25
N GLU A 382 10.33 5.47 -22.16
CA GLU A 382 9.42 5.71 -23.27
C GLU A 382 8.57 6.95 -23.00
N PRO A 383 8.45 7.86 -23.98
CA PRO A 383 7.56 9.00 -23.87
C PRO A 383 6.10 8.54 -23.93
N ILE A 384 5.31 9.05 -23.00
CA ILE A 384 3.87 8.80 -22.91
C ILE A 384 3.10 10.04 -23.36
N LEU A 385 3.51 11.22 -22.85
CA LEU A 385 2.95 12.52 -23.20
C LEU A 385 4.08 13.40 -23.72
N MET A 386 3.86 14.07 -24.85
CA MET A 386 4.82 15.00 -25.44
C MET A 386 4.09 16.20 -26.04
N SER A 387 4.48 17.41 -25.67
CA SER A 387 4.08 18.63 -26.40
C SER A 387 5.00 18.91 -27.59
N ARG A 388 6.26 18.47 -27.51
CA ARG A 388 7.27 18.48 -28.56
C ARG A 388 8.24 17.30 -28.37
N PRO A 389 9.02 16.90 -29.39
CA PRO A 389 10.13 15.97 -29.20
C PRO A 389 11.08 16.43 -28.08
N PHE A 390 11.65 15.48 -27.36
CA PHE A 390 12.60 15.78 -26.29
C PHE A 390 13.98 16.01 -26.87
N GLU A 391 14.64 17.04 -26.37
CA GLU A 391 15.96 17.48 -26.81
C GLU A 391 17.00 17.19 -25.74
N ALA A 392 18.25 17.01 -26.16
CA ALA A 392 19.34 16.84 -25.21
C ALA A 392 19.47 18.10 -24.34
N GLY A 393 19.54 17.91 -23.02
CA GLY A 393 19.57 19.01 -22.05
C GLY A 393 18.20 19.37 -21.45
N ASP A 394 17.09 18.86 -22.00
CA ASP A 394 15.80 18.92 -21.31
C ASP A 394 15.93 18.29 -19.91
N GLN A 395 15.32 18.91 -18.90
CA GLN A 395 15.42 18.42 -17.53
C GLN A 395 14.34 17.38 -17.27
N TYR A 396 14.64 16.38 -16.47
CA TYR A 396 13.62 15.46 -15.97
C TYR A 396 13.51 15.53 -14.46
N GLN A 397 12.30 15.28 -13.94
CA GLN A 397 12.03 15.20 -12.51
C GLN A 397 11.13 13.99 -12.21
N GLU A 398 11.49 13.23 -11.17
CA GLU A 398 10.68 12.10 -10.67
C GLU A 398 9.24 12.54 -10.44
N TYR A 399 8.31 11.81 -11.04
CA TYR A 399 6.90 11.97 -10.77
C TYR A 399 6.51 11.01 -9.65
N ALA A 400 6.01 11.56 -8.54
CA ALA A 400 5.60 10.79 -7.38
C ALA A 400 4.32 9.97 -7.68
N LYS A 401 4.48 8.81 -8.32
CA LYS A 401 3.42 7.82 -8.53
C LYS A 401 3.44 6.77 -7.45
N THR A 402 2.26 6.33 -7.02
CA THR A 402 2.14 5.06 -6.31
C THR A 402 2.07 3.89 -7.28
N ASP A 403 2.38 2.69 -6.77
CA ASP A 403 2.18 1.42 -7.48
C ASP A 403 0.69 1.04 -7.59
N TRP A 404 -0.19 1.77 -6.89
CA TRP A 404 -1.61 1.50 -6.80
C TRP A 404 -2.42 2.36 -7.79
N GLN A 405 -3.47 1.77 -8.35
CA GLN A 405 -4.42 2.50 -9.19
C GLN A 405 -5.84 2.05 -8.87
N VAL A 406 -6.79 2.99 -8.96
CA VAL A 406 -8.20 2.71 -8.71
C VAL A 406 -9.02 3.01 -9.96
N ASN A 407 -9.84 2.05 -10.36
CA ASN A 407 -10.65 2.08 -11.56
C ASN A 407 -12.12 2.03 -11.17
N LEU A 408 -12.88 3.00 -11.67
CA LEU A 408 -14.33 2.95 -11.67
C LEU A 408 -14.78 2.54 -13.07
N LYS A 409 -15.53 1.44 -13.18
CA LYS A 409 -16.04 0.93 -14.45
C LYS A 409 -17.56 0.95 -14.47
N GLY A 410 -18.11 1.27 -15.63
CA GLY A 410 -19.55 1.19 -15.93
C GLY A 410 -19.75 0.57 -17.30
N GLY A 411 -20.61 -0.44 -17.38
CA GLY A 411 -20.72 -1.24 -18.59
C GLY A 411 -21.88 -2.20 -18.60
N ILE A 412 -21.73 -3.22 -19.42
CA ILE A 412 -22.66 -4.33 -19.57
C ILE A 412 -21.96 -5.65 -19.31
N GLY A 413 -22.65 -6.54 -18.60
CA GLY A 413 -22.24 -7.93 -18.38
C GLY A 413 -23.27 -8.89 -18.95
N SER A 414 -22.83 -10.09 -19.33
CA SER A 414 -23.74 -11.19 -19.66
C SER A 414 -24.22 -11.86 -18.38
N LEU A 415 -25.53 -11.96 -18.19
CA LEU A 415 -26.12 -12.78 -17.11
C LEU A 415 -27.34 -13.50 -17.66
N THR A 416 -27.50 -14.78 -17.34
CA THR A 416 -28.61 -15.59 -17.84
C THR A 416 -29.18 -16.39 -16.69
N LEU A 417 -30.48 -16.21 -16.42
CA LEU A 417 -31.21 -16.92 -15.37
C LEU A 417 -31.67 -18.31 -15.85
N ASP A 418 -31.97 -18.44 -17.14
CA ASP A 418 -32.24 -19.72 -17.80
C ASP A 418 -31.94 -19.60 -19.31
N PRO A 419 -30.95 -20.32 -19.87
CA PRO A 419 -30.67 -20.30 -21.30
C PRO A 419 -31.84 -20.79 -22.17
N ARG A 420 -32.85 -21.44 -21.59
CA ARG A 420 -34.07 -21.88 -22.29
C ARG A 420 -35.14 -20.79 -22.37
N LEU A 421 -35.08 -19.75 -21.52
CA LEU A 421 -36.13 -18.72 -21.43
C LEU A 421 -35.91 -17.53 -22.38
N GLY A 422 -34.77 -17.44 -23.06
CA GLY A 422 -34.55 -16.35 -24.03
C GLY A 422 -33.07 -16.10 -24.33
N PRO A 423 -32.78 -15.09 -25.19
CA PRO A 423 -31.42 -14.68 -25.50
C PRO A 423 -30.68 -14.20 -24.23
N GLN A 424 -29.34 -14.23 -24.28
CA GLN A 424 -28.51 -13.67 -23.20
C GLN A 424 -28.92 -12.23 -22.90
N ASP A 425 -29.30 -11.97 -21.65
CA ASP A 425 -29.59 -10.63 -21.19
C ASP A 425 -28.28 -9.89 -20.89
N PHE A 426 -28.14 -8.71 -21.49
CA PHE A 426 -27.11 -7.76 -21.11
C PHE A 426 -27.62 -6.96 -19.92
N GLN A 427 -26.95 -7.08 -18.79
CA GLN A 427 -27.27 -6.31 -17.60
C GLN A 427 -26.30 -5.13 -17.45
N PRO A 428 -26.77 -3.95 -17.03
CA PRO A 428 -25.87 -2.90 -16.59
C PRO A 428 -25.04 -3.40 -15.39
N GLU A 429 -23.76 -3.11 -15.42
CA GLU A 429 -22.78 -3.50 -14.40
C GLU A 429 -21.92 -2.29 -14.02
N GLY A 430 -21.79 -2.05 -12.71
CA GLY A 430 -20.81 -1.13 -12.14
C GLY A 430 -19.71 -1.92 -11.45
N SER A 431 -18.45 -1.50 -11.57
CA SER A 431 -17.35 -2.16 -10.87
C SER A 431 -16.32 -1.19 -10.31
N LEU A 432 -15.66 -1.63 -9.25
CA LEU A 432 -14.49 -1.01 -8.65
C LEU A 432 -13.33 -1.99 -8.80
N GLU A 433 -12.24 -1.56 -9.42
CA GLU A 433 -11.05 -2.38 -9.60
C GLU A 433 -9.82 -1.66 -9.01
N ILE A 434 -9.05 -2.39 -8.21
CA ILE A 434 -7.78 -1.94 -7.64
C ILE A 434 -6.67 -2.69 -8.36
N LEU A 435 -5.68 -1.93 -8.85
CA LEU A 435 -4.51 -2.46 -9.54
C LEU A 435 -3.25 -2.21 -8.72
N TYR A 436 -2.35 -3.18 -8.70
CA TYR A 436 -1.02 -3.05 -8.10
C TYR A 436 0.07 -3.42 -9.12
N SER A 437 1.03 -2.51 -9.35
CA SER A 437 2.16 -2.75 -10.25
C SER A 437 3.10 -3.83 -9.73
N LEU A 438 3.33 -4.86 -10.54
CA LEU A 438 4.30 -5.92 -10.23
C LEU A 438 5.72 -5.59 -10.69
N ALA A 439 5.92 -4.43 -11.34
CA ALA A 439 7.21 -4.01 -11.88
C ALA A 439 8.31 -3.97 -10.81
N ARG A 440 7.97 -3.52 -9.61
CA ARG A 440 8.93 -3.40 -8.50
C ARG A 440 9.25 -4.72 -7.82
N ILE A 441 8.27 -5.62 -7.69
CA ILE A 441 8.44 -6.90 -6.97
C ILE A 441 9.06 -7.95 -7.89
N LEU A 442 8.56 -8.07 -9.12
CA LEU A 442 8.95 -9.12 -10.05
C LEU A 442 9.89 -8.64 -11.16
N GLY A 443 10.16 -7.34 -11.26
CA GLY A 443 10.88 -6.78 -12.40
C GLY A 443 10.08 -6.83 -13.70
N TRP A 444 8.76 -7.06 -13.63
CA TRP A 444 7.90 -7.22 -14.80
C TRP A 444 7.18 -5.92 -15.10
N SER A 445 7.77 -5.10 -15.98
CA SER A 445 7.16 -3.86 -16.45
C SER A 445 5.75 -4.10 -17.00
N GLU A 446 4.84 -3.15 -16.80
CA GLU A 446 3.47 -3.09 -17.29
C GLU A 446 2.58 -4.28 -16.89
N THR A 447 2.96 -5.01 -15.84
CA THR A 447 2.19 -6.14 -15.34
C THR A 447 1.54 -5.78 -14.02
N TYR A 448 0.23 -5.99 -13.90
CA TYR A 448 -0.56 -5.54 -12.77
C TYR A 448 -1.33 -6.70 -12.16
N PHE A 449 -1.26 -6.82 -10.84
CA PHE A 449 -2.24 -7.58 -10.07
C PHE A 449 -3.54 -6.80 -9.98
N GLN A 450 -4.68 -7.49 -10.04
CA GLN A 450 -6.00 -6.88 -10.04
C GLN A 450 -6.87 -7.50 -8.96
N LEU A 451 -7.62 -6.64 -8.26
CA LEU A 451 -8.77 -7.01 -7.44
C LEU A 451 -9.97 -6.24 -7.97
N ASN A 452 -10.97 -6.95 -8.50
CA ASN A 452 -12.17 -6.36 -9.09
C ASN A 452 -13.41 -6.81 -8.31
N GLY A 453 -14.22 -5.85 -7.86
CA GLY A 453 -15.54 -6.09 -7.30
C GLY A 453 -16.61 -5.47 -8.21
N SER A 454 -17.60 -6.24 -8.64
CA SER A 454 -18.66 -5.73 -9.52
C SER A 454 -20.07 -6.04 -9.02
N LEU A 455 -20.99 -5.17 -9.40
CA LEU A 455 -22.41 -5.22 -9.08
C LEU A 455 -23.20 -5.07 -10.39
N GLY A 456 -24.01 -6.09 -10.71
CA GLY A 456 -24.96 -6.06 -11.81
C GLY A 456 -26.38 -6.28 -11.32
N GLN A 457 -27.34 -5.63 -11.96
CA GLN A 457 -28.76 -5.82 -11.65
C GLN A 457 -29.56 -6.05 -12.93
N LEU A 458 -30.37 -7.11 -12.92
CA LEU A 458 -31.33 -7.41 -13.97
C LEU A 458 -32.74 -7.38 -13.37
N ALA A 459 -33.66 -6.62 -13.97
CA ALA A 459 -35.05 -6.55 -13.55
C ALA A 459 -35.96 -7.03 -14.70
N GLN A 460 -36.77 -8.06 -14.44
CA GLN A 460 -37.73 -8.62 -15.38
C GLN A 460 -39.10 -8.74 -14.71
N GLY A 461 -40.00 -7.80 -15.00
CA GLY A 461 -41.32 -7.73 -14.35
C GLY A 461 -41.21 -7.51 -12.84
N THR A 462 -41.78 -8.41 -12.05
CA THR A 462 -41.72 -8.37 -10.57
C THR A 462 -40.49 -9.05 -9.98
N ASN A 463 -39.64 -9.63 -10.83
CA ASN A 463 -38.45 -10.34 -10.39
C ASN A 463 -37.22 -9.44 -10.57
N SER A 464 -36.36 -9.40 -9.56
CA SER A 464 -35.06 -8.74 -9.66
C SER A 464 -33.94 -9.70 -9.29
N LEU A 465 -32.89 -9.69 -10.09
CA LEU A 465 -31.68 -10.47 -9.90
C LEU A 465 -30.54 -9.50 -9.65
N LEU A 466 -29.92 -9.61 -8.48
CA LEU A 466 -28.74 -8.86 -8.10
C LEU A 466 -27.54 -9.79 -8.15
N ALA A 467 -26.53 -9.47 -8.94
CA ALA A 467 -25.28 -10.22 -9.03
C ALA A 467 -24.12 -9.39 -8.47
N LEU A 468 -23.38 -9.99 -7.54
CA LEU A 468 -22.17 -9.46 -6.94
C LEU A 468 -21.01 -10.38 -7.32
N SER A 469 -19.96 -9.84 -7.94
CA SER A 469 -18.77 -10.62 -8.25
C SER A 469 -17.53 -10.05 -7.56
N ALA A 470 -16.62 -10.94 -7.16
CA ALA A 470 -15.30 -10.61 -6.66
C ALA A 470 -14.28 -11.47 -7.41
N GLU A 471 -13.34 -10.80 -8.09
CA GLU A 471 -12.36 -11.42 -8.96
C GLU A 471 -10.95 -10.95 -8.61
N LEU A 472 -9.99 -11.86 -8.76
CA LEU A 472 -8.55 -11.60 -8.67
C LEU A 472 -7.89 -11.98 -9.99
N GLY A 473 -6.88 -11.23 -10.43
CA GLY A 473 -6.27 -11.50 -11.72
C GLY A 473 -4.97 -10.79 -11.99
N LEU A 474 -4.50 -10.95 -13.23
CA LEU A 474 -3.33 -10.30 -13.78
C LEU A 474 -3.69 -9.60 -15.09
N SER A 475 -3.13 -8.42 -15.34
CA SER A 475 -3.06 -7.84 -16.69
C SER A 475 -1.65 -7.51 -17.09
N LYS A 476 -1.45 -7.52 -18.40
CA LYS A 476 -0.34 -6.90 -19.08
C LYS A 476 -0.87 -5.70 -19.87
N ARG A 477 -0.21 -4.55 -19.73
CA ARG A 477 -0.41 -3.38 -20.58
C ARG A 477 0.72 -3.28 -21.61
N PHE A 478 0.44 -2.65 -22.74
CA PHE A 478 1.38 -2.35 -23.80
C PHE A 478 1.15 -0.90 -24.20
N TYR A 479 2.15 -0.05 -24.00
CA TYR A 479 2.03 1.38 -24.24
C TYR A 479 2.51 1.74 -25.64
N PHE A 480 1.69 2.51 -26.34
CA PHE A 480 1.97 3.14 -27.62
C PHE A 480 1.72 4.63 -27.45
N GLN A 481 2.67 5.30 -26.77
CA GLN A 481 2.52 6.67 -26.27
C GLN A 481 1.30 6.79 -25.34
N GLN A 482 0.32 7.64 -25.69
CA GLN A 482 -0.93 7.84 -24.94
C GLN A 482 -1.87 6.63 -25.03
N TRP A 483 -1.76 5.81 -26.08
CA TRP A 483 -2.62 4.65 -26.26
C TRP A 483 -2.06 3.47 -25.50
N VAL A 484 -2.93 2.74 -24.81
CA VAL A 484 -2.55 1.56 -24.04
C VAL A 484 -3.43 0.41 -24.45
N LEU A 485 -2.82 -0.67 -24.93
CA LEU A 485 -3.51 -1.94 -25.08
C LEU A 485 -3.35 -2.72 -23.77
N ALA A 486 -4.42 -3.29 -23.25
CA ALA A 486 -4.37 -4.17 -22.09
C ALA A 486 -4.91 -5.54 -22.42
N LEU A 487 -4.31 -6.57 -21.84
CA LEU A 487 -4.79 -7.94 -21.87
C LEU A 487 -4.81 -8.44 -20.43
N GLY A 488 -5.86 -9.12 -20.01
CA GLY A 488 -5.93 -9.64 -18.65
C GLY A 488 -6.80 -10.87 -18.49
N LEU A 489 -6.52 -11.59 -17.42
CA LEU A 489 -7.26 -12.76 -16.99
C LEU A 489 -7.56 -12.63 -15.51
N ARG A 490 -8.80 -12.90 -15.15
CA ARG A 490 -9.35 -12.82 -13.80
C ARG A 490 -10.08 -14.12 -13.47
N VAL A 491 -10.00 -14.55 -12.22
CA VAL A 491 -10.76 -15.68 -11.67
C VAL A 491 -11.45 -15.23 -10.39
N GLY A 492 -12.62 -15.77 -10.11
CA GLY A 492 -13.40 -15.25 -8.99
C GLY A 492 -14.66 -16.03 -8.70
N GLN A 493 -15.46 -15.42 -7.83
CA GLN A 493 -16.73 -15.91 -7.37
C GLN A 493 -17.82 -14.88 -7.68
N MET A 494 -18.95 -15.36 -8.18
CA MET A 494 -20.16 -14.56 -8.38
C MET A 494 -21.25 -15.08 -7.45
N ASN A 495 -21.82 -14.20 -6.65
CA ASN A 495 -22.97 -14.46 -5.81
C ASN A 495 -24.16 -13.71 -6.38
N ALA A 496 -25.26 -14.40 -6.62
CA ALA A 496 -26.49 -13.76 -7.06
C ALA A 496 -27.62 -13.99 -6.07
N SER A 497 -28.52 -13.01 -6.01
CA SER A 497 -29.74 -13.03 -5.23
C SER A 497 -30.93 -12.72 -6.14
N LEU A 498 -31.85 -13.66 -6.25
CA LEU A 498 -33.12 -13.53 -6.94
C LEU A 498 -34.22 -13.15 -5.93
N SER A 499 -34.87 -12.02 -6.14
CA SER A 499 -36.06 -11.58 -5.43
C SER A 499 -37.30 -11.82 -6.29
N GLN A 500 -38.29 -12.53 -5.77
CA GLN A 500 -39.53 -12.88 -6.47
C GLN A 500 -40.74 -12.17 -5.83
N GLY A 501 -41.15 -11.02 -6.39
CA GLY A 501 -42.43 -10.36 -6.06
C GLY A 501 -42.73 -10.16 -4.56
N GLN A 502 -44.01 -10.26 -4.16
CA GLN A 502 -44.49 -10.08 -2.77
C GLN A 502 -44.22 -11.30 -1.84
N THR A 503 -43.54 -12.32 -2.32
CA THR A 503 -43.24 -13.54 -1.53
C THR A 503 -41.91 -13.41 -0.79
N GLN A 504 -41.93 -13.70 0.51
CA GLN A 504 -40.95 -13.30 1.53
C GLN A 504 -39.60 -14.08 1.55
N GLY A 505 -38.89 -14.21 0.43
CA GLY A 505 -37.55 -14.79 0.48
C GLY A 505 -36.68 -14.47 -0.73
N SER A 506 -35.45 -14.03 -0.48
CA SER A 506 -34.41 -14.02 -1.51
C SER A 506 -33.83 -15.42 -1.67
N LEU A 507 -33.66 -15.82 -2.92
CA LEU A 507 -32.97 -17.06 -3.30
C LEU A 507 -31.56 -16.70 -3.73
N SER A 508 -30.56 -17.42 -3.24
CA SER A 508 -29.15 -17.14 -3.55
C SER A 508 -28.43 -18.29 -4.23
N GLN A 509 -27.53 -17.96 -5.15
CA GLN A 509 -26.65 -18.91 -5.82
C GLN A 509 -25.23 -18.35 -5.86
N SER A 510 -24.24 -19.25 -5.83
CA SER A 510 -22.83 -18.90 -5.94
C SER A 510 -22.18 -19.70 -7.07
N LEU A 511 -21.38 -19.04 -7.89
CA LEU A 511 -20.70 -19.60 -9.05
C LEU A 511 -19.20 -19.29 -8.96
N LEU A 512 -18.35 -20.22 -9.37
CA LEU A 512 -16.93 -19.98 -9.58
C LEU A 512 -16.64 -19.87 -11.07
N GLY A 513 -15.76 -18.95 -11.44
CA GLY A 513 -15.49 -18.69 -12.85
C GLY A 513 -14.36 -17.73 -13.09
N GLY A 514 -14.34 -17.14 -14.27
CA GLY A 514 -13.32 -16.16 -14.64
C GLY A 514 -13.70 -15.30 -15.82
N THR A 515 -12.90 -14.25 -16.01
CA THR A 515 -13.08 -13.25 -17.06
C THR A 515 -11.75 -13.04 -17.78
N ALA A 516 -11.73 -13.26 -19.09
CA ALA A 516 -10.63 -12.85 -19.96
C ALA A 516 -11.02 -11.57 -20.69
N PHE A 517 -10.13 -10.58 -20.78
CA PHE A 517 -10.45 -9.30 -21.39
C PHE A 517 -9.27 -8.70 -22.17
N ALA A 518 -9.63 -7.86 -23.13
CA ALA A 518 -8.75 -6.94 -23.83
C ALA A 518 -9.30 -5.52 -23.68
N GLY A 519 -8.41 -4.55 -23.52
CA GLY A 519 -8.80 -3.15 -23.30
C GLY A 519 -8.01 -2.19 -24.17
N LEU A 520 -8.66 -1.11 -24.61
CA LEU A 520 -8.01 0.00 -25.31
C LEU A 520 -8.18 1.27 -24.48
N TYR A 521 -7.07 1.82 -24.02
CA TYR A 521 -7.04 2.94 -23.09
C TYR A 521 -6.33 4.14 -23.71
N TYR A 522 -6.67 5.32 -23.22
CA TYR A 522 -6.09 6.59 -23.56
C TYR A 522 -5.66 7.29 -22.27
N GLN A 523 -4.34 7.51 -22.14
CA GLN A 523 -3.76 8.22 -21.01
C GLN A 523 -3.84 9.74 -21.27
N ALA A 524 -4.84 10.37 -20.67
CA ALA A 524 -5.13 11.80 -20.85
C ALA A 524 -4.14 12.69 -20.09
N THR A 525 -3.76 12.27 -18.87
CA THR A 525 -2.76 12.94 -18.04
C THR A 525 -1.83 11.89 -17.43
N PRO A 526 -0.75 12.26 -16.71
CA PRO A 526 0.03 11.29 -15.96
C PRO A 526 -0.84 10.43 -15.04
N ASP A 527 -1.90 10.97 -14.45
CA ASP A 527 -2.70 10.27 -13.43
C ASP A 527 -4.07 9.78 -13.91
N LEU A 528 -4.49 10.20 -15.10
CA LEU A 528 -5.81 9.89 -15.63
C LEU A 528 -5.72 9.03 -16.88
N ILE A 529 -6.32 7.83 -16.79
CA ILE A 529 -6.48 6.93 -17.94
C ILE A 529 -7.98 6.69 -18.14
N LEU A 530 -8.43 6.86 -19.38
CA LEU A 530 -9.78 6.53 -19.83
C LEU A 530 -9.70 5.31 -20.72
N GLY A 531 -10.72 4.45 -20.73
CA GLY A 531 -10.68 3.34 -21.67
C GLY A 531 -11.94 2.52 -21.78
N LEU A 532 -11.86 1.55 -22.68
CA LEU A 532 -12.89 0.55 -22.92
C LEU A 532 -12.27 -0.84 -22.74
N ASP A 533 -12.82 -1.62 -21.83
CA ASP A 533 -12.57 -3.06 -21.71
C ASP A 533 -13.65 -3.81 -22.50
N ALA A 534 -13.25 -4.86 -23.22
CA ALA A 534 -14.13 -5.85 -23.81
C ALA A 534 -13.58 -7.25 -23.52
N GLY A 535 -14.44 -8.19 -23.18
CA GLY A 535 -13.98 -9.50 -22.76
C GLY A 535 -15.04 -10.58 -22.86
N TRP A 536 -14.68 -11.74 -22.36
CA TRP A 536 -15.56 -12.87 -22.21
C TRP A 536 -15.49 -13.38 -20.78
N ARG A 537 -16.65 -13.56 -20.18
CA ARG A 537 -16.85 -14.07 -18.84
C ARG A 537 -17.39 -15.50 -18.92
N TYR A 538 -16.88 -16.38 -18.07
CA TYR A 538 -17.31 -17.78 -17.97
C TYR A 538 -17.52 -18.17 -16.50
N TYR A 539 -18.78 -18.21 -16.09
CA TYR A 539 -19.27 -18.74 -14.81
C TYR A 539 -20.34 -19.77 -15.13
N PRO A 540 -19.98 -21.07 -15.17
CA PRO A 540 -20.91 -22.14 -15.51
C PRO A 540 -22.01 -22.27 -14.46
N ALA A 541 -23.20 -22.69 -14.89
CA ALA A 541 -24.25 -23.08 -13.97
C ALA A 541 -23.85 -24.36 -13.22
N ASP A 542 -23.34 -24.22 -12.00
CA ASP A 542 -22.92 -25.36 -11.18
C ASP A 542 -24.09 -26.16 -10.60
N SER A 543 -25.30 -25.58 -10.54
CA SER A 543 -26.52 -26.27 -10.11
C SER A 543 -27.79 -25.51 -10.48
N THR A 544 -28.94 -26.19 -10.44
CA THR A 544 -30.28 -25.56 -10.45
C THR A 544 -30.82 -25.33 -9.02
N GLN A 545 -29.98 -25.57 -8.00
CA GLN A 545 -30.36 -25.45 -6.60
C GLN A 545 -30.02 -24.06 -6.07
N TRP A 546 -31.06 -23.33 -5.70
CA TRP A 546 -30.95 -22.03 -5.07
C TRP A 546 -31.09 -22.16 -3.56
N LYS A 547 -30.27 -21.45 -2.79
CA LYS A 547 -30.36 -21.44 -1.33
C LYS A 547 -31.40 -20.41 -0.89
N GLY A 548 -32.52 -20.88 -0.33
CA GLY A 548 -33.51 -20.03 0.33
C GLY A 548 -33.31 -19.95 1.85
N PRO A 549 -34.10 -19.14 2.57
CA PRO A 549 -33.92 -18.90 4.01
C PRO A 549 -34.05 -20.15 4.90
N GLN A 550 -34.81 -21.15 4.46
CA GLN A 550 -35.10 -22.36 5.25
C GLN A 550 -34.64 -23.66 4.57
N GLN A 551 -34.50 -23.68 3.24
CA GLN A 551 -34.12 -24.87 2.49
C GLN A 551 -33.61 -24.51 1.09
N ALA A 552 -32.86 -25.43 0.47
CA ALA A 552 -32.54 -25.34 -0.94
C ALA A 552 -33.82 -25.53 -1.78
N VAL A 553 -34.03 -24.65 -2.76
CA VAL A 553 -35.14 -24.66 -3.69
C VAL A 553 -34.59 -24.99 -5.07
N ASN A 554 -35.06 -26.08 -5.68
CA ASN A 554 -34.74 -26.40 -7.06
C ASN A 554 -35.72 -25.67 -7.98
N LEU A 555 -35.25 -24.66 -8.72
CA LEU A 555 -36.08 -23.90 -9.65
C LEU A 555 -36.16 -24.54 -11.04
N GLY A 556 -35.39 -25.62 -11.30
CA GLY A 556 -35.29 -26.25 -12.62
C GLY A 556 -34.38 -25.51 -13.60
N TYR A 557 -33.86 -24.34 -13.22
CA TYR A 557 -32.87 -23.54 -13.93
C TYR A 557 -31.82 -23.01 -12.96
N GLY A 558 -30.62 -22.76 -13.48
CA GLY A 558 -29.48 -22.24 -12.72
C GLY A 558 -28.98 -20.94 -13.34
N LEU A 559 -28.37 -20.10 -12.51
CA LEU A 559 -27.68 -18.92 -12.98
C LEU A 559 -26.43 -19.32 -13.78
N GLU A 560 -26.23 -18.67 -14.93
CA GLU A 560 -24.95 -18.68 -15.62
C GLU A 560 -24.54 -17.27 -16.07
N SER A 561 -23.24 -17.05 -16.19
CA SER A 561 -22.67 -15.83 -16.76
C SER A 561 -21.59 -16.22 -17.75
N ASN A 562 -22.03 -16.58 -18.95
CA ASN A 562 -21.21 -17.16 -20.01
C ASN A 562 -21.29 -16.33 -21.29
N GLY A 563 -20.63 -15.18 -21.32
CA GLY A 563 -20.82 -14.28 -22.45
C GLY A 563 -19.93 -13.06 -22.48
N PRO A 564 -20.16 -12.18 -23.46
CA PRO A 564 -19.37 -10.98 -23.62
C PRO A 564 -19.62 -9.99 -22.48
N VAL A 565 -18.56 -9.29 -22.10
CA VAL A 565 -18.59 -8.16 -21.17
C VAL A 565 -17.95 -6.96 -21.84
N ALA A 566 -18.47 -5.76 -21.59
CA ALA A 566 -17.87 -4.53 -22.07
C ALA A 566 -18.05 -3.41 -21.05
N ALA A 567 -17.01 -2.65 -20.75
CA ALA A 567 -17.08 -1.59 -19.76
C ALA A 567 -16.22 -0.39 -20.15
N LEU A 568 -16.79 0.81 -20.02
CA LEU A 568 -16.00 2.03 -19.96
C LEU A 568 -15.41 2.16 -18.57
N PHE A 569 -14.19 2.65 -18.46
CA PHE A 569 -13.62 2.94 -17.15
C PHE A 569 -12.85 4.25 -17.10
N LEU A 570 -12.79 4.77 -15.88
CA LEU A 570 -12.02 5.90 -15.42
C LEU A 570 -11.01 5.36 -14.40
N ASN A 571 -9.73 5.42 -14.74
CA ASN A 571 -8.62 5.05 -13.87
C ASN A 571 -7.97 6.32 -13.34
N TYR A 572 -7.84 6.39 -12.01
CA TYR A 572 -7.07 7.41 -11.32
C TYR A 572 -5.87 6.74 -10.65
N GLN A 573 -4.68 7.19 -11.01
CA GLN A 573 -3.44 6.77 -10.35
C GLN A 573 -3.24 7.62 -9.08
N LEU A 574 -3.04 6.94 -7.95
CA LEU A 574 -2.96 7.57 -6.63
C LEU A 574 -1.59 8.21 -6.37
#